data_AF-A0AAD5LWX2-F1
#
_entry.id   AF-A0AAD5LWX2-F1
#
_cell.length_a   1.000
_cell.length_b   1.000
_cell.length_c   1.000
_cell.angle_alpha   90.00
_cell.angle_beta   90.00
_cell.angle_gamma   90.00
#
_symmetry.space_group_name_H-M   'P 1'
#
loop_
_entity.id
_entity.type
_entity.pdbx_description
1 polymer ?
#
loop_
_entity_poly.entity_id
_entity_poly.type
_entity_poly.pdbx_seq_one_letter_code
_entity_poly.pdbx_strand_id
1 'polypeptide(L)'
;MVSKWLTICLYDSMSQDQVHKYSTLYKAFKYQTEKGPVDAVTGNARYTINESKLLREIVDGSYVDCLVTSFDGSGPYTVRAIACDTISQLKQKILDHIFKRTPHSQRPALFSFDLELLCPSRGRLTLSDWSGSPSMKSPTKLNTLSHYGISSQSHLVMVPSEKGSAHYRDSLADSGKSSWTSLDRSSPMYPPSRFFHLSSPSRTLTIERRKKIDESIPKSIPEVYLTRLLTSKGTVQKYIEDFVESVLFVEASTYPIILKRVFDLLDEEAARNGVSDPQLVQQWKSNLYILRVWVHLIKNPKILLDVSESISQDGNLSVVAQTLMDCFSFSEQILGAHSPSSRLLFAKEVARLRPLSSDLFRKIRRQPSVTDEAFIEILNDVANCLCECTRSNCGALRTAHMGSRKWCSSC
;
A
#
# COMPACT_ATOMS: atom_id res chain seq x y z
N MET A 1 15.18 11.16 -11.52
CA MET A 1 16.38 10.28 -11.49
C MET A 1 16.96 10.17 -10.09
N VAL A 2 17.19 11.30 -9.41
CA VAL A 2 17.75 11.33 -8.04
C VAL A 2 17.03 10.45 -7.01
N SER A 3 15.69 10.40 -7.01
CA SER A 3 14.93 9.56 -6.07
C SER A 3 15.27 8.07 -6.22
N LYS A 4 15.32 7.59 -7.46
CA LYS A 4 15.66 6.20 -7.80
C LYS A 4 17.07 5.87 -7.37
N TRP A 5 18.02 6.74 -7.71
CA TRP A 5 19.42 6.57 -7.36
C TRP A 5 19.59 6.51 -5.84
N LEU A 6 18.94 7.41 -5.11
CA LEU A 6 19.02 7.44 -3.66
C LEU A 6 18.36 6.22 -3.02
N THR A 7 17.21 5.76 -3.53
CA THR A 7 16.58 4.52 -3.08
C THR A 7 17.49 3.31 -3.30
N ILE A 8 18.14 3.20 -4.45
CA ILE A 8 19.08 2.11 -4.74
C ILE A 8 20.26 2.14 -3.76
N CYS A 9 20.89 3.31 -3.58
CA CYS A 9 22.07 3.45 -2.72
C CYS A 9 21.75 3.26 -1.22
N LEU A 10 20.50 3.48 -0.81
CA LEU A 10 20.08 3.30 0.59
C LEU A 10 19.43 1.94 0.86
N TYR A 11 19.20 1.12 -0.17
CA TYR A 11 18.41 -0.10 -0.05
C TYR A 11 18.92 -1.04 1.05
N ASP A 12 20.22 -1.29 1.11
CA ASP A 12 20.81 -2.20 2.11
C ASP A 12 20.64 -1.63 3.53
N SER A 13 20.93 -0.35 3.73
CA SER A 13 20.74 0.31 5.03
C SER A 13 19.28 0.31 5.46
N MET A 14 18.35 0.52 4.53
CA MET A 14 16.92 0.51 4.78
C MET A 14 16.40 -0.89 5.10
N SER A 15 16.99 -1.91 4.49
CA SER A 15 16.59 -3.30 4.63
C SER A 15 16.90 -3.86 6.03
N GLN A 16 17.89 -3.30 6.72
CA GLN A 16 18.29 -3.73 8.07
C GLN A 16 17.25 -3.36 9.15
N ASP A 17 16.49 -2.28 8.99
CA ASP A 17 15.52 -1.83 10.01
C ASP A 17 14.19 -1.37 9.40
N GLN A 18 14.20 -0.29 8.59
CA GLN A 18 12.98 0.39 8.17
C GLN A 18 12.06 -0.49 7.31
N VAL A 19 12.60 -1.35 6.44
CA VAL A 19 11.80 -2.26 5.59
C VAL A 19 11.04 -3.28 6.45
N HIS A 20 11.65 -3.79 7.53
CA HIS A 20 11.00 -4.73 8.44
C HIS A 20 9.86 -4.07 9.22
N LYS A 21 10.08 -2.86 9.73
CA LYS A 21 9.06 -2.06 10.42
C LYS A 21 7.92 -1.68 9.47
N TYR A 22 8.23 -1.31 8.23
CA TYR A 22 7.24 -1.03 7.19
C TYR A 22 6.42 -2.26 6.79
N SER A 23 7.07 -3.43 6.66
CA SER A 23 6.38 -4.71 6.40
C SER A 23 5.38 -5.04 7.51
N THR A 24 5.78 -4.84 8.76
CA THR A 24 4.94 -5.11 9.93
C THR A 24 3.76 -4.13 9.99
N LEU A 25 4.00 -2.84 9.74
CA LEU A 25 2.97 -1.83 9.62
C LEU A 25 1.95 -2.16 8.52
N TYR A 26 2.42 -2.54 7.33
CA TYR A 26 1.53 -2.91 6.22
C TYR A 26 0.63 -4.10 6.59
N LYS A 27 1.19 -5.14 7.24
CA LYS A 27 0.43 -6.29 7.73
C LYS A 27 -0.59 -5.90 8.81
N ALA A 28 -0.20 -5.02 9.73
CA ALA A 28 -1.10 -4.52 10.78
C ALA A 28 -2.29 -3.75 10.19
N PHE A 29 -2.04 -2.89 9.20
CA PHE A 29 -3.12 -2.19 8.50
C PHE A 29 -4.04 -3.15 7.74
N LYS A 30 -3.45 -4.07 6.96
CA LYS A 30 -4.23 -5.08 6.23
C LYS A 30 -5.13 -5.88 7.17
N TYR A 31 -4.56 -6.41 8.25
CA TYR A 31 -5.30 -7.17 9.26
C TYR A 31 -6.42 -6.35 9.91
N GLN A 32 -6.12 -5.11 10.33
CA GLN A 32 -7.12 -4.25 10.97
C GLN A 32 -8.25 -3.87 10.02
N THR A 33 -7.94 -3.57 8.77
CA THR A 33 -8.92 -3.20 7.74
C THR A 33 -9.82 -4.39 7.37
N GLU A 34 -9.23 -5.57 7.16
CA GLU A 34 -9.96 -6.78 6.71
C GLU A 34 -10.74 -7.49 7.82
N LYS A 35 -10.56 -7.08 9.08
CA LYS A 35 -11.41 -7.47 10.21
C LYS A 35 -12.85 -6.96 10.05
N GLY A 36 -13.07 -5.91 9.25
CA GLY A 36 -14.39 -5.34 9.00
C GLY A 36 -14.75 -5.35 7.52
N PRO A 37 -16.00 -4.99 7.17
CA PRO A 37 -16.44 -4.84 5.80
C PRO A 37 -15.55 -3.88 5.00
N VAL A 38 -15.18 -4.32 3.79
CA VAL A 38 -14.39 -3.54 2.82
C VAL A 38 -15.10 -3.57 1.47
N ASP A 39 -15.34 -2.40 0.89
CA ASP A 39 -15.87 -2.26 -0.46
C ASP A 39 -14.77 -2.59 -1.48
N ALA A 40 -15.01 -3.59 -2.34
CA ALA A 40 -14.00 -4.14 -3.25
C ALA A 40 -13.72 -3.22 -4.45
N VAL A 41 -14.60 -2.27 -4.73
CA VAL A 41 -14.49 -1.34 -5.87
C VAL A 41 -13.80 -0.05 -5.44
N THR A 42 -14.20 0.51 -4.30
CA THR A 42 -13.71 1.82 -3.83
C THR A 42 -12.53 1.73 -2.86
N GLY A 43 -12.36 0.55 -2.23
CA GLY A 43 -11.43 0.34 -1.11
C GLY A 43 -11.91 0.94 0.21
N ASN A 44 -13.13 1.47 0.28
CA ASN A 44 -13.66 2.04 1.51
C ASN A 44 -13.87 0.95 2.56
N ALA A 45 -13.46 1.19 3.80
CA ALA A 45 -13.44 0.18 4.84
C ALA A 45 -14.10 0.66 6.14
N ARG A 46 -14.67 -0.27 6.91
CA ARG A 46 -15.21 0.03 8.25
C ARG A 46 -14.10 0.45 9.23
N TYR A 47 -12.93 -0.19 9.13
CA TYR A 47 -11.77 0.07 9.98
C TYR A 47 -10.63 0.65 9.13
N THR A 48 -10.43 1.96 9.25
CA THR A 48 -9.40 2.73 8.55
C THR A 48 -8.98 3.89 9.44
N ILE A 49 -7.81 4.47 9.19
CA ILE A 49 -7.37 5.73 9.79
C ILE A 49 -7.60 6.94 8.88
N ASN A 50 -8.24 6.74 7.72
CA ASN A 50 -8.51 7.78 6.74
C ASN A 50 -10.02 8.03 6.62
N GLU A 51 -10.46 9.22 7.02
CA GLU A 51 -11.88 9.59 7.01
C GLU A 51 -12.52 9.51 5.62
N SER A 52 -11.78 9.89 4.57
CA SER A 52 -12.29 9.87 3.19
C SER A 52 -12.53 8.45 2.68
N LYS A 53 -11.88 7.45 3.30
CA LYS A 53 -12.01 6.03 2.98
C LYS A 53 -12.90 5.27 3.97
N LEU A 54 -13.58 5.98 4.87
CA LEU A 54 -14.46 5.35 5.83
C LEU A 54 -15.74 4.85 5.14
N LEU A 55 -16.07 3.58 5.35
CA LEU A 55 -17.32 3.01 4.87
C LEU A 55 -18.50 3.52 5.72
N ARG A 56 -19.40 4.28 5.06
CA ARG A 56 -20.57 4.90 5.69
C ARG A 56 -21.88 4.13 5.47
N GLU A 57 -21.85 3.11 4.59
CA GLU A 57 -23.03 2.27 4.35
C GLU A 57 -23.30 1.33 5.54
N ILE A 58 -24.58 1.08 5.79
CA ILE A 58 -25.02 0.06 6.75
C ILE A 58 -24.98 -1.28 6.02
N VAL A 59 -24.04 -2.13 6.42
CA VAL A 59 -23.78 -3.43 5.81
C VAL A 59 -23.78 -4.52 6.88
N ASP A 60 -24.22 -5.72 6.48
CA ASP A 60 -24.10 -6.91 7.31
C ASP A 60 -22.62 -7.25 7.54
N GLY A 61 -22.20 -7.11 8.79
CA GLY A 61 -20.83 -7.37 9.23
C GLY A 61 -20.68 -8.71 9.95
N SER A 62 -21.64 -9.63 9.78
CA SER A 62 -21.60 -10.94 10.42
C SER A 62 -20.40 -11.75 9.96
N TYR A 63 -19.67 -12.33 10.91
CA TYR A 63 -18.56 -13.23 10.61
C TYR A 63 -19.08 -14.58 10.16
N VAL A 64 -18.38 -15.17 9.19
CA VAL A 64 -18.68 -16.49 8.63
C VAL A 64 -17.40 -17.31 8.65
N ASP A 65 -17.40 -18.40 9.40
CA ASP A 65 -16.24 -19.31 9.48
C ASP A 65 -16.45 -20.46 8.48
N CYS A 66 -15.76 -20.39 7.33
CA CYS A 66 -15.88 -21.36 6.23
C CYS A 66 -14.86 -22.50 6.41
N LEU A 67 -15.24 -23.71 5.99
CA LEU A 67 -14.35 -24.87 5.97
C LEU A 67 -13.77 -25.04 4.57
N VAL A 68 -12.45 -24.88 4.41
CA VAL A 68 -11.81 -24.81 3.10
C VAL A 68 -10.86 -25.99 2.88
N THR A 69 -11.06 -26.72 1.78
CA THR A 69 -10.15 -27.78 1.33
C THR A 69 -9.25 -27.25 0.22
N SER A 70 -7.95 -27.42 0.37
CA SER A 70 -6.90 -26.98 -0.56
C SER A 70 -6.81 -27.88 -1.80
N PHE A 71 -6.01 -27.46 -2.79
CA PHE A 71 -5.78 -28.16 -4.07
C PHE A 71 -5.25 -29.59 -3.91
N ASP A 72 -4.43 -29.81 -2.89
CA ASP A 72 -3.81 -31.10 -2.55
C ASP A 72 -4.73 -31.98 -1.67
N GLY A 73 -5.98 -31.54 -1.45
CA GLY A 73 -6.91 -32.21 -0.55
C GLY A 73 -6.64 -31.96 0.93
N SER A 74 -5.65 -31.12 1.28
CA SER A 74 -5.39 -30.77 2.68
C SER A 74 -6.51 -29.90 3.26
N GLY A 75 -6.76 -30.08 4.56
CA GLY A 75 -7.86 -29.41 5.28
C GLY A 75 -8.87 -30.39 5.89
N PRO A 76 -10.07 -29.92 6.27
CA PRO A 76 -10.58 -28.55 6.08
C PRO A 76 -9.92 -27.53 7.01
N TYR A 77 -9.52 -26.39 6.46
CA TYR A 77 -9.04 -25.22 7.21
C TYR A 77 -10.22 -24.31 7.56
N THR A 78 -10.32 -23.85 8.80
CA THR A 78 -11.33 -22.87 9.21
C THR A 78 -10.87 -21.45 8.87
N VAL A 79 -11.47 -20.84 7.85
CA VAL A 79 -11.15 -19.49 7.38
C VAL A 79 -12.31 -18.54 7.71
N ARG A 80 -12.01 -17.51 8.51
CA ARG A 80 -12.97 -16.47 8.86
C ARG A 80 -13.10 -15.43 7.76
N ALA A 81 -14.32 -15.19 7.32
CA ALA A 81 -14.70 -14.14 6.39
C ALA A 81 -15.87 -13.33 6.95
N ILE A 82 -16.37 -12.38 6.17
CA ILE A 82 -17.52 -11.54 6.49
C ILE A 82 -18.60 -11.82 5.45
N ALA A 83 -19.86 -11.87 5.86
CA ALA A 83 -20.99 -12.19 4.98
C ALA A 83 -21.05 -11.29 3.73
N CYS A 84 -20.65 -10.02 3.86
CA CYS A 84 -20.57 -9.08 2.76
C CYS A 84 -19.26 -9.14 1.95
N ASP A 85 -18.34 -10.06 2.20
CA ASP A 85 -17.14 -10.20 1.36
C ASP A 85 -17.51 -10.72 -0.03
N THR A 86 -16.82 -10.21 -1.04
CA THR A 86 -16.82 -10.78 -2.41
C THR A 86 -16.10 -12.12 -2.46
N ILE A 87 -16.27 -12.89 -3.53
CA ILE A 87 -15.58 -14.17 -3.72
C ILE A 87 -14.07 -13.96 -3.81
N SER A 88 -13.63 -12.92 -4.51
CA SER A 88 -12.20 -12.57 -4.55
C SER A 88 -11.62 -12.17 -3.20
N GLN A 89 -12.37 -11.44 -2.36
CA GLN A 89 -11.93 -11.13 -0.99
C GLN A 89 -11.80 -12.41 -0.15
N LEU A 90 -12.75 -13.35 -0.27
CA LEU A 90 -12.65 -14.64 0.39
C LEU A 90 -11.44 -15.44 -0.11
N LYS A 91 -11.20 -15.50 -1.43
CA LYS A 91 -10.01 -16.15 -2.01
C LYS A 91 -8.72 -15.57 -1.45
N GLN A 92 -8.63 -14.24 -1.32
CA GLN A 92 -7.48 -13.58 -0.71
C GLN A 92 -7.29 -14.00 0.76
N LYS A 93 -8.37 -14.03 1.55
CA LYS A 93 -8.34 -14.48 2.96
C LYS A 93 -7.91 -15.95 3.10
N ILE A 94 -8.35 -16.80 2.18
CA ILE A 94 -7.93 -18.21 2.10
C ILE A 94 -6.42 -18.30 1.84
N LEU A 95 -5.93 -17.57 0.84
CA LEU A 95 -4.50 -17.55 0.53
C LEU A 95 -3.66 -17.04 1.72
N ASP A 96 -4.11 -15.98 2.38
CA ASP A 96 -3.44 -15.44 3.56
C ASP A 96 -3.44 -16.39 4.75
N HIS A 97 -4.47 -17.25 4.88
CA HIS A 97 -4.55 -18.24 5.95
C HIS A 97 -3.68 -19.48 5.68
N ILE A 98 -3.86 -20.12 4.51
CA ILE A 98 -3.19 -21.36 4.14
C ILE A 98 -1.69 -21.11 3.86
N PHE A 99 -1.36 -20.02 3.17
CA PHE A 99 0.01 -19.68 2.75
C PHE A 99 0.65 -18.58 3.61
N LYS A 100 0.25 -18.45 4.88
CA LYS A 100 0.70 -17.37 5.78
C LYS A 100 2.23 -17.26 5.94
N ARG A 101 2.96 -18.36 5.75
CA ARG A 101 4.44 -18.44 5.84
C ARG A 101 5.14 -18.37 4.49
N THR A 102 4.38 -18.38 3.39
CA THR A 102 4.92 -18.33 2.04
C THR A 102 4.98 -16.87 1.57
N PRO A 103 6.09 -16.41 0.96
CA PRO A 103 6.18 -15.12 0.31
C PRO A 103 5.05 -14.92 -0.71
N HIS A 104 4.51 -13.72 -0.83
CA HIS A 104 3.33 -13.46 -1.67
C HIS A 104 3.59 -13.83 -3.14
N SER A 105 4.76 -13.49 -3.67
CA SER A 105 5.22 -13.82 -5.04
C SER A 105 5.23 -15.32 -5.36
N GLN A 106 5.31 -16.18 -4.35
CA GLN A 106 5.33 -17.64 -4.50
C GLN A 106 3.97 -18.30 -4.27
N ARG A 107 2.92 -17.52 -3.95
CA ARG A 107 1.57 -18.04 -3.73
C ARG A 107 0.84 -18.24 -5.06
N PRO A 108 -0.18 -19.11 -5.11
CA PRO A 108 -1.10 -19.17 -6.23
C PRO A 108 -1.69 -17.79 -6.52
N ALA A 109 -1.71 -17.40 -7.79
CA ALA A 109 -2.33 -16.15 -8.21
C ALA A 109 -3.84 -16.21 -7.98
N LEU A 110 -4.46 -15.07 -7.66
CA LEU A 110 -5.90 -15.02 -7.36
C LEU A 110 -6.77 -15.58 -8.50
N PHE A 111 -6.33 -15.45 -9.75
CA PHE A 111 -7.04 -15.93 -10.94
C PHE A 111 -6.69 -17.38 -11.35
N SER A 112 -5.72 -18.03 -10.70
CA SER A 112 -5.29 -19.39 -11.07
C SER A 112 -6.20 -20.48 -10.53
N PHE A 113 -7.17 -20.14 -9.69
CA PHE A 113 -8.10 -21.07 -9.07
C PHE A 113 -9.48 -20.47 -8.89
N ASP A 114 -10.49 -21.32 -8.74
CA ASP A 114 -11.85 -20.98 -8.38
C ASP A 114 -12.24 -21.65 -7.06
N LEU A 115 -13.38 -21.24 -6.49
CA LEU A 115 -13.94 -21.86 -5.29
C LEU A 115 -15.23 -22.58 -5.65
N GLU A 116 -15.38 -23.83 -5.20
CA GLU A 116 -16.63 -24.57 -5.30
C GLU A 116 -17.26 -24.73 -3.92
N LEU A 117 -18.53 -24.33 -3.80
CA LEU A 117 -19.35 -24.60 -2.63
C LEU A 117 -19.96 -26.00 -2.73
N LEU A 118 -19.77 -26.81 -1.69
CA LEU A 118 -20.40 -28.12 -1.57
C LEU A 118 -21.79 -27.94 -0.96
N CYS A 119 -22.81 -28.01 -1.82
CA CYS A 119 -24.21 -27.96 -1.43
C CYS A 119 -24.76 -29.37 -1.21
N PRO A 120 -25.28 -29.71 0.00
CA PRO A 120 -25.82 -31.05 0.26
C PRO A 120 -26.93 -31.47 -0.71
N SER A 121 -27.72 -30.52 -1.22
CA SER A 121 -28.88 -30.77 -2.08
C SER A 121 -28.66 -30.52 -3.57
N ARG A 122 -27.60 -29.79 -3.96
CA ARG A 122 -27.37 -29.32 -5.35
C ARG A 122 -26.03 -29.77 -5.94
N GLY A 123 -25.24 -30.54 -5.19
CA GLY A 123 -23.90 -30.93 -5.61
C GLY A 123 -22.91 -29.76 -5.45
N ARG A 124 -22.05 -29.55 -6.45
CA ARG A 124 -21.01 -28.52 -6.40
C ARG A 124 -21.43 -27.26 -7.17
N LEU A 125 -21.21 -26.09 -6.57
CA LEU A 125 -21.48 -24.79 -7.18
C LEU A 125 -20.20 -23.96 -7.26
N THR A 126 -19.71 -23.70 -8.47
CA THR A 126 -18.58 -22.79 -8.69
C THR A 126 -18.98 -21.34 -8.41
N LEU A 127 -18.21 -20.67 -7.55
CA LEU A 127 -18.44 -19.29 -7.11
C LEU A 127 -17.74 -18.31 -8.05
N SER A 128 -18.38 -17.16 -8.29
CA SER A 128 -17.81 -16.08 -9.09
C SER A 128 -18.27 -14.72 -8.56
N ASP A 129 -17.44 -13.68 -8.77
CA ASP A 129 -17.75 -12.33 -8.29
C ASP A 129 -18.89 -11.65 -9.07
N TRP A 130 -19.26 -12.15 -10.25
CA TRP A 130 -20.43 -11.71 -11.00
C TRP A 130 -20.91 -12.81 -11.95
N SER A 131 -22.20 -12.81 -12.29
CA SER A 131 -22.79 -13.71 -13.28
C SER A 131 -23.20 -12.96 -14.54
N GLY A 132 -22.98 -13.58 -15.71
CA GLY A 132 -23.35 -13.01 -17.02
C GLY A 132 -22.39 -11.94 -17.56
N SER A 133 -22.79 -11.30 -18.67
CA SER A 133 -22.04 -10.16 -19.23
C SER A 133 -22.34 -8.89 -18.43
N PRO A 134 -21.34 -8.14 -17.95
CA PRO A 134 -21.57 -6.86 -17.27
C PRO A 134 -22.39 -5.92 -18.15
N SER A 135 -23.39 -5.27 -17.56
CA SER A 135 -24.20 -4.29 -18.28
C SER A 135 -23.36 -3.06 -18.61
N MET A 136 -23.40 -2.60 -19.87
CA MET A 136 -22.77 -1.33 -20.24
C MET A 136 -23.60 -0.11 -19.81
N LYS A 137 -24.88 -0.30 -19.46
CA LYS A 137 -25.81 0.78 -19.11
C LYS A 137 -25.87 1.07 -17.61
N SER A 138 -25.59 0.08 -16.78
CA SER A 138 -25.67 0.20 -15.32
C SER A 138 -24.60 -0.66 -14.65
N PRO A 139 -23.89 -0.17 -13.63
CA PRO A 139 -22.89 -0.97 -12.93
C PRO A 139 -23.49 -2.26 -12.38
N THR A 140 -22.80 -3.39 -12.54
CA THR A 140 -23.20 -4.71 -12.04
C THR A 140 -22.78 -4.85 -10.57
N LYS A 141 -23.67 -5.36 -9.72
CA LYS A 141 -23.36 -5.63 -8.31
C LYS A 141 -22.46 -6.86 -8.22
N LEU A 142 -21.39 -6.79 -7.44
CA LEU A 142 -20.57 -7.95 -7.12
C LEU A 142 -21.31 -8.92 -6.19
N ASN A 143 -21.17 -10.22 -6.46
CA ASN A 143 -21.69 -11.30 -5.64
C ASN A 143 -20.88 -11.38 -4.34
N THR A 144 -21.58 -11.66 -3.23
CA THR A 144 -20.99 -11.79 -1.89
C THR A 144 -21.24 -13.18 -1.31
N LEU A 145 -20.66 -13.48 -0.15
CA LEU A 145 -20.94 -14.72 0.57
C LEU A 145 -22.44 -14.85 0.89
N SER A 146 -23.08 -13.78 1.35
CA SER A 146 -24.54 -13.73 1.56
C SER A 146 -25.34 -14.01 0.28
N HIS A 147 -24.87 -13.58 -0.90
CA HIS A 147 -25.57 -13.83 -2.17
C HIS A 147 -25.69 -15.34 -2.44
N TYR A 148 -24.64 -16.10 -2.12
CA TYR A 148 -24.61 -17.55 -2.27
C TYR A 148 -25.20 -18.31 -1.06
N GLY A 149 -25.67 -17.60 -0.03
CA GLY A 149 -26.16 -18.22 1.20
C GLY A 149 -25.06 -18.95 2.00
N ILE A 150 -23.79 -18.54 1.82
CA ILE A 150 -22.66 -19.13 2.54
C ILE A 150 -22.75 -18.71 4.02
N SER A 151 -22.85 -19.70 4.89
CA SER A 151 -22.92 -19.57 6.34
C SER A 151 -21.76 -20.29 7.03
N SER A 152 -21.61 -20.13 8.35
CA SER A 152 -20.55 -20.81 9.09
C SER A 152 -20.67 -22.32 8.92
N GLN A 153 -19.54 -23.01 8.81
CA GLN A 153 -19.42 -24.43 8.48
C GLN A 153 -19.75 -24.81 7.03
N SER A 154 -19.98 -23.82 6.14
CA SER A 154 -20.05 -24.11 4.69
C SER A 154 -18.72 -24.67 4.19
N HIS A 155 -18.79 -25.77 3.43
CA HIS A 155 -17.61 -26.43 2.85
C HIS A 155 -17.28 -25.87 1.48
N LEU A 156 -16.06 -25.38 1.32
CA LEU A 156 -15.50 -24.83 0.10
C LEU A 156 -14.31 -25.66 -0.35
N VAL A 157 -14.15 -25.84 -1.65
CA VAL A 157 -13.02 -26.55 -2.26
C VAL A 157 -12.32 -25.62 -3.23
N MET A 158 -11.00 -25.53 -3.13
CA MET A 158 -10.16 -24.84 -4.11
C MET A 158 -9.97 -25.73 -5.33
N VAL A 159 -10.33 -25.23 -6.52
CA VAL A 159 -10.18 -25.97 -7.79
C VAL A 159 -9.33 -25.16 -8.77
N PRO A 160 -8.42 -25.77 -9.55
CA PRO A 160 -7.68 -25.04 -10.59
C PRO A 160 -8.63 -24.39 -11.60
N SER A 161 -8.34 -23.14 -12.01
CA SER A 161 -9.21 -22.43 -12.96
C SER A 161 -8.79 -22.72 -14.40
N GLU A 162 -9.71 -23.23 -15.22
CA GLU A 162 -9.48 -23.47 -16.65
C GLU A 162 -9.40 -22.15 -17.46
N LYS A 163 -9.94 -21.04 -16.92
CA LYS A 163 -10.05 -19.74 -17.61
C LYS A 163 -8.84 -18.81 -17.45
N GLY A 164 -7.85 -19.20 -16.64
CA GLY A 164 -6.75 -18.32 -16.19
C GLY A 164 -5.81 -17.81 -17.30
N SER A 165 -5.79 -18.41 -18.49
CA SER A 165 -4.85 -18.04 -19.57
C SER A 165 -5.33 -16.90 -20.49
N ALA A 166 -6.62 -16.54 -20.45
CA ALA A 166 -7.21 -15.57 -21.37
C ALA A 166 -7.16 -14.13 -20.82
N HIS A 167 -7.49 -13.92 -19.54
CA HIS A 167 -7.56 -12.57 -18.94
C HIS A 167 -6.19 -11.93 -18.67
N TYR A 168 -5.13 -12.72 -18.51
CA TYR A 168 -3.78 -12.20 -18.27
C TYR A 168 -3.14 -11.59 -19.52
N ARG A 169 -3.45 -12.14 -20.72
CA ARG A 169 -2.91 -11.62 -21.99
C ARG A 169 -3.39 -10.20 -22.32
N ASP A 170 -4.62 -9.88 -21.95
CA ASP A 170 -5.19 -8.54 -22.15
C ASP A 170 -4.57 -7.50 -21.19
N SER A 171 -4.08 -7.95 -20.02
CA SER A 171 -3.40 -7.08 -19.04
C SER A 171 -1.92 -6.86 -19.37
N LEU A 172 -1.26 -7.78 -20.10
CA LEU A 172 0.13 -7.63 -20.52
C LEU A 172 0.32 -6.78 -21.76
N ALA A 173 -0.66 -6.74 -22.67
CA ALA A 173 -0.55 -5.99 -23.92
C ALA A 173 -0.41 -4.48 -23.70
N ASP A 174 -0.80 -3.96 -22.53
CA ASP A 174 -0.71 -2.55 -22.17
C ASP A 174 0.47 -2.23 -21.21
N SER A 175 1.22 -3.24 -20.76
CA SER A 175 2.31 -3.09 -19.75
C SER A 175 3.72 -2.96 -20.37
N GLY A 176 3.82 -2.50 -21.62
CA GLY A 176 5.08 -2.29 -22.32
C GLY A 176 5.90 -1.07 -21.87
N LYS A 177 5.57 -0.43 -20.75
CA LYS A 177 6.26 0.78 -20.27
C LYS A 177 6.56 0.68 -18.78
N SER A 178 7.68 0.04 -18.44
CA SER A 178 8.31 0.14 -17.12
C SER A 178 8.92 1.54 -16.92
N SER A 179 8.09 2.57 -16.89
CA SER A 179 8.48 3.88 -16.38
C SER A 179 8.17 3.92 -14.90
N TRP A 180 9.01 4.58 -14.11
CA TRP A 180 8.74 4.84 -12.70
C TRP A 180 7.49 5.71 -12.46
N THR A 181 6.95 6.31 -13.51
CA THR A 181 5.65 6.98 -13.53
C THR A 181 4.48 6.05 -13.87
N SER A 182 4.76 4.81 -14.34
CA SER A 182 3.77 3.78 -14.69
C SER A 182 3.57 2.73 -13.59
N LEU A 183 4.26 2.89 -12.46
CA LEU A 183 3.86 2.26 -11.18
C LEU A 183 2.59 2.91 -10.60
N ASP A 184 2.09 3.99 -11.21
CA ASP A 184 0.75 4.52 -10.91
C ASP A 184 -0.30 3.53 -11.40
N ARG A 185 -0.71 2.66 -10.47
CA ARG A 185 -1.90 1.80 -10.47
C ARG A 185 -2.10 0.95 -11.72
N SER A 186 -1.87 -0.35 -11.54
CA SER A 186 -2.62 -1.38 -12.27
C SER A 186 -4.10 -0.98 -12.42
N SER A 187 -4.66 -1.19 -13.61
CA SER A 187 -6.09 -0.98 -13.84
C SER A 187 -6.88 -1.66 -12.72
N PRO A 188 -7.80 -0.94 -12.05
CA PRO A 188 -8.53 -1.51 -10.93
C PRO A 188 -9.25 -2.77 -11.37
N MET A 189 -9.06 -3.86 -10.61
CA MET A 189 -9.69 -5.16 -10.86
C MET A 189 -11.20 -5.04 -11.10
N TYR A 190 -11.84 -4.08 -10.42
CA TYR A 190 -13.23 -3.72 -10.62
C TYR A 190 -13.35 -2.23 -10.99
N PRO A 191 -13.47 -1.89 -12.28
CA PRO A 191 -13.73 -0.51 -12.70
C PRO A 191 -15.06 0.00 -12.14
N PRO A 192 -15.11 1.17 -11.44
CA PRO A 192 -16.35 1.72 -10.88
C PRO A 192 -17.44 2.03 -11.91
N SER A 193 -17.05 2.21 -13.18
CA SER A 193 -17.98 2.40 -14.31
C SER A 193 -18.77 1.14 -14.66
N ARG A 194 -18.25 -0.05 -14.29
CA ARG A 194 -18.85 -1.35 -14.63
C ARG A 194 -19.33 -2.13 -13.41
N PHE A 195 -18.77 -1.89 -12.23
CA PHE A 195 -19.07 -2.68 -11.04
C PHE A 195 -19.32 -1.80 -9.81
N PHE A 196 -20.12 -2.32 -8.88
CA PHE A 196 -20.27 -1.77 -7.52
C PHE A 196 -20.37 -2.90 -6.49
N HIS A 197 -20.00 -2.61 -5.23
CA HIS A 197 -20.05 -3.59 -4.15
C HIS A 197 -21.01 -3.15 -3.03
N LEU A 198 -20.52 -2.42 -2.04
CA LEU A 198 -21.28 -2.00 -0.86
C LEU A 198 -21.88 -0.61 -1.08
N SER A 199 -21.15 0.28 -1.76
CA SER A 199 -21.64 1.61 -2.12
C SER A 199 -22.38 1.58 -3.46
N SER A 200 -23.69 1.86 -3.45
CA SER A 200 -24.50 1.91 -4.66
C SER A 200 -24.38 3.26 -5.38
N PRO A 201 -24.11 3.29 -6.70
CA PRO A 201 -23.99 4.53 -7.49
C PRO A 201 -25.25 5.43 -7.42
N SER A 202 -26.43 4.82 -7.35
CA SER A 202 -27.72 5.53 -7.34
C SER A 202 -27.96 6.32 -6.03
N ARG A 203 -27.34 5.89 -4.92
CA ARG A 203 -27.39 6.61 -3.63
C ARG A 203 -26.37 7.73 -3.57
N THR A 204 -25.23 7.60 -4.25
CA THR A 204 -24.21 8.66 -4.30
C THR A 204 -24.73 9.89 -5.04
N LEU A 205 -25.47 9.71 -6.15
CA LEU A 205 -26.09 10.80 -6.91
C LEU A 205 -27.18 11.57 -6.13
N THR A 206 -27.93 10.90 -5.24
CA THR A 206 -28.92 11.57 -4.38
C THR A 206 -28.26 12.34 -3.23
N ILE A 207 -27.13 11.85 -2.72
CA ILE A 207 -26.29 12.57 -1.75
C ILE A 207 -25.61 13.78 -2.40
N GLU A 208 -25.12 13.68 -3.64
CA GLU A 208 -24.56 14.83 -4.37
C GLU A 208 -25.61 15.89 -4.74
N ARG A 209 -26.83 15.47 -5.09
CA ARG A 209 -27.96 16.40 -5.24
C ARG A 209 -28.32 17.09 -3.92
N ARG A 210 -28.23 16.39 -2.78
CA ARG A 210 -28.36 17.02 -1.45
C ARG A 210 -27.19 17.94 -1.10
N LYS A 211 -25.95 17.59 -1.50
CA LYS A 211 -24.76 18.45 -1.30
C LYS A 211 -24.86 19.81 -1.98
N LYS A 212 -25.56 19.93 -3.12
CA LYS A 212 -25.82 21.23 -3.77
C LYS A 212 -26.81 22.13 -3.02
N ILE A 213 -27.53 21.61 -2.02
CA ILE A 213 -28.54 22.35 -1.26
C ILE A 213 -28.03 22.70 0.16
N ASP A 214 -26.93 22.09 0.61
CA ASP A 214 -26.53 22.06 2.03
C ASP A 214 -25.02 22.38 2.21
N GLU A 215 -24.62 23.57 1.74
CA GLU A 215 -23.28 24.14 1.96
C GLU A 215 -23.15 24.93 3.27
N SER A 216 -24.23 25.11 4.04
CA SER A 216 -24.26 25.96 5.24
C SER A 216 -24.11 25.22 6.58
N ILE A 217 -24.10 23.88 6.60
CA ILE A 217 -23.95 23.11 7.84
C ILE A 217 -22.54 22.52 7.94
N PRO A 218 -21.78 22.80 9.02
CA PRO A 218 -20.52 22.10 9.28
C PRO A 218 -20.81 20.60 9.36
N LYS A 219 -20.26 19.83 8.42
CA LYS A 219 -20.39 18.37 8.39
C LYS A 219 -19.49 17.79 9.49
N SER A 220 -19.90 17.97 10.74
CA SER A 220 -19.33 17.21 11.84
C SER A 220 -19.47 15.74 11.49
N ILE A 221 -18.38 15.02 11.62
CA ILE A 221 -18.37 13.57 11.42
C ILE A 221 -19.31 13.00 12.47
N PRO A 222 -20.34 12.23 12.10
CA PRO A 222 -21.16 11.52 13.08
C PRO A 222 -20.26 10.78 14.08
N GLU A 223 -20.52 10.94 15.37
CA GLU A 223 -19.65 10.49 16.47
C GLU A 223 -19.20 9.02 16.35
N VAL A 224 -20.08 8.17 15.82
CA VAL A 224 -19.79 6.75 15.53
C VAL A 224 -18.60 6.56 14.58
N TYR A 225 -18.42 7.44 13.60
CA TYR A 225 -17.35 7.39 12.62
C TYR A 225 -16.02 7.88 13.20
N LEU A 226 -16.07 8.93 14.03
CA LEU A 226 -14.89 9.40 14.75
C LEU A 226 -14.38 8.31 15.70
N THR A 227 -15.29 7.64 16.41
CA THR A 227 -14.96 6.51 17.29
C THR A 227 -14.26 5.40 16.50
N ARG A 228 -14.76 5.03 15.31
CA ARG A 228 -14.12 4.02 14.45
C ARG A 228 -12.70 4.42 14.02
N LEU A 229 -12.49 5.69 13.66
CA LEU A 229 -11.17 6.21 13.29
C LEU A 229 -10.20 6.14 14.48
N LEU A 230 -10.65 6.56 15.66
CA LEU A 230 -9.86 6.53 16.89
C LEU A 230 -9.51 5.10 17.32
N THR A 231 -10.47 4.17 17.31
CA THR A 231 -10.22 2.76 17.62
C THR A 231 -9.25 2.13 16.61
N SER A 232 -9.42 2.45 15.31
CA SER A 232 -8.53 1.95 14.27
C SER A 232 -7.12 2.50 14.45
N LYS A 233 -6.96 3.81 14.71
CA LYS A 233 -5.68 4.45 15.04
C LYS A 233 -5.05 3.77 16.24
N GLY A 234 -5.77 3.65 17.37
CA GLY A 234 -5.24 3.06 18.59
C GLY A 234 -4.73 1.63 18.41
N THR A 235 -5.39 0.83 17.57
CA THR A 235 -4.97 -0.56 17.29
C THR A 235 -3.65 -0.65 16.53
N VAL A 236 -3.40 0.29 15.62
CA VAL A 236 -2.21 0.28 14.74
C VAL A 236 -1.12 1.27 15.17
N GLN A 237 -1.36 2.03 16.24
CA GLN A 237 -0.53 3.14 16.71
C GLN A 237 0.94 2.77 16.82
N LYS A 238 1.25 1.71 17.58
CA LYS A 238 2.62 1.28 17.83
C LYS A 238 3.38 0.99 16.52
N TYR A 239 2.74 0.31 15.57
CA TYR A 239 3.38 0.01 14.29
C TYR A 239 3.65 1.27 13.45
N ILE A 240 2.79 2.29 13.56
CA ILE A 240 3.04 3.59 12.91
C ILE A 240 4.22 4.29 13.57
N GLU A 241 4.24 4.33 14.91
CA GLU A 241 5.32 4.95 15.68
C GLU A 241 6.66 4.28 15.39
N ASP A 242 6.75 2.95 15.54
CA ASP A 242 7.97 2.18 15.29
C ASP A 242 8.50 2.47 13.87
N PHE A 243 7.62 2.46 12.85
CA PHE A 243 8.00 2.75 11.48
C PHE A 243 8.47 4.20 11.30
N VAL A 244 7.70 5.19 11.76
CA VAL A 244 8.06 6.61 11.57
C VAL A 244 9.36 6.92 12.31
N GLU A 245 9.54 6.43 13.54
CA GLU A 245 10.77 6.61 14.31
C GLU A 245 11.99 5.97 13.63
N SER A 246 11.81 4.83 12.96
CA SER A 246 12.90 4.23 12.17
C SER A 246 13.31 5.06 10.96
N VAL A 247 12.35 5.73 10.30
CA VAL A 247 12.64 6.67 9.20
C VAL A 247 13.38 7.91 9.71
N LEU A 248 13.11 8.32 10.95
CA LEU A 248 13.80 9.41 11.65
C LEU A 248 15.13 8.98 12.29
N PHE A 249 15.50 7.70 12.23
CA PHE A 249 16.71 7.15 12.87
C PHE A 249 16.76 7.44 14.38
N VAL A 250 15.62 7.41 15.09
CA VAL A 250 15.54 7.79 16.51
C VAL A 250 16.43 6.92 17.40
N GLU A 251 16.47 5.61 17.14
CA GLU A 251 17.25 4.63 17.90
C GLU A 251 18.64 4.35 17.30
N ALA A 252 19.00 5.01 16.19
CA ALA A 252 20.22 4.70 15.46
C ALA A 252 21.45 5.40 16.06
N SER A 253 22.53 4.64 16.20
CA SER A 253 23.85 5.16 16.58
C SER A 253 24.68 5.61 15.36
N THR A 254 24.37 5.10 14.17
CA THR A 254 25.07 5.38 12.91
C THR A 254 24.09 5.74 11.80
N TYR A 255 24.52 6.59 10.87
CA TYR A 255 23.72 7.02 9.72
C TYR A 255 24.39 6.59 8.41
N PRO A 256 23.62 6.28 7.35
CA PRO A 256 24.17 5.92 6.04
C PRO A 256 25.10 7.00 5.49
N ILE A 257 26.31 6.59 5.09
CA ILE A 257 27.34 7.49 4.51
C ILE A 257 26.81 8.20 3.25
N ILE A 258 25.98 7.52 2.45
CA ILE A 258 25.33 8.11 1.29
C ILE A 258 24.44 9.30 1.68
N LEU A 259 23.66 9.20 2.77
CA LEU A 259 22.84 10.33 3.23
C LEU A 259 23.71 11.49 3.68
N LYS A 260 24.82 11.21 4.39
CA LYS A 260 25.78 12.23 4.79
C LYS A 260 26.36 12.96 3.58
N ARG A 261 26.91 12.24 2.60
CA ARG A 261 27.52 12.86 1.42
C ARG A 261 26.51 13.69 0.61
N VAL A 262 25.30 13.18 0.42
CA VAL A 262 24.23 13.89 -0.31
C VAL A 262 23.79 15.16 0.42
N PHE A 263 23.66 15.12 1.75
CA PHE A 263 23.29 16.30 2.52
C PHE A 263 24.41 17.34 2.61
N ASP A 264 25.67 16.91 2.67
CA ASP A 264 26.82 17.80 2.58
C ASP A 264 26.90 18.47 1.21
N LEU A 265 26.65 17.73 0.13
CA LEU A 265 26.58 18.30 -1.22
C LEU A 265 25.50 19.40 -1.31
N LEU A 266 24.33 19.19 -0.70
CA LEU A 266 23.29 20.22 -0.65
C LEU A 266 23.72 21.46 0.16
N ASP A 267 24.47 21.28 1.25
CA ASP A 267 25.02 22.38 2.04
C ASP A 267 26.09 23.15 1.24
N GLU A 268 26.97 22.44 0.52
CA GLU A 268 28.00 23.03 -0.35
C GLU A 268 27.39 23.81 -1.52
N GLU A 269 26.35 23.26 -2.17
CA GLU A 269 25.61 23.95 -3.23
C GLU A 269 24.89 25.19 -2.70
N ALA A 270 24.29 25.11 -1.52
CA ALA A 270 23.67 26.27 -0.88
C ALA A 270 24.71 27.39 -0.62
N ALA A 271 25.88 27.03 -0.07
CA ALA A 271 26.96 27.98 0.17
C ALA A 271 27.50 28.60 -1.13
N ARG A 272 27.72 27.79 -2.17
CA ARG A 272 28.18 28.27 -3.49
C ARG A 272 27.23 29.25 -4.15
N ASN A 273 25.93 29.09 -3.92
CA ASN A 273 24.90 29.97 -4.47
C ASN A 273 24.48 31.11 -3.52
N GLY A 274 25.22 31.32 -2.41
CA GLY A 274 24.93 32.41 -1.47
C GLY A 274 23.63 32.25 -0.69
N VAL A 275 23.12 31.02 -0.53
CA VAL A 275 21.93 30.73 0.25
C VAL A 275 22.29 30.68 1.74
N SER A 276 22.00 31.77 2.44
CA SER A 276 22.34 31.92 3.86
C SER A 276 21.29 31.39 4.83
N ASP A 277 20.05 31.15 4.38
CA ASP A 277 18.95 30.68 5.24
C ASP A 277 19.05 29.17 5.54
N PRO A 278 19.34 28.77 6.80
CA PRO A 278 19.45 27.35 7.16
C PRO A 278 18.14 26.59 7.04
N GLN A 279 16.98 27.25 7.22
CA GLN A 279 15.68 26.61 7.12
C GLN A 279 15.39 26.19 5.67
N LEU A 280 15.73 27.04 4.70
CA LEU A 280 15.60 26.73 3.28
C LEU A 280 16.46 25.52 2.88
N VAL A 281 17.72 25.47 3.32
CA VAL A 281 18.61 24.33 3.04
C VAL A 281 18.09 23.04 3.68
N GLN A 282 17.61 23.12 4.92
CA GLN A 282 16.95 21.99 5.57
C GLN A 282 15.67 21.57 4.84
N GLN A 283 14.90 22.50 4.26
CA GLN A 283 13.75 22.18 3.41
C GLN A 283 14.17 21.41 2.14
N TRP A 284 15.33 21.72 1.54
CA TRP A 284 15.85 20.95 0.41
C TRP A 284 16.12 19.49 0.80
N LYS A 285 16.74 19.28 1.98
CA LYS A 285 17.00 17.95 2.54
C LYS A 285 15.70 17.20 2.83
N SER A 286 14.71 17.85 3.48
CA SER A 286 13.38 17.29 3.72
C SER A 286 12.66 16.92 2.42
N ASN A 287 12.70 17.78 1.40
CA ASN A 287 12.07 17.50 0.11
C ASN A 287 12.71 16.28 -0.57
N LEU A 288 14.04 16.18 -0.54
CA LEU A 288 14.75 15.04 -1.12
C LEU A 288 14.46 13.74 -0.36
N TYR A 289 14.67 13.73 0.95
CA TYR A 289 14.59 12.52 1.76
C TYR A 289 13.15 12.07 2.00
N ILE A 290 12.25 12.99 2.33
CA ILE A 290 10.87 12.64 2.68
C ILE A 290 9.97 12.63 1.44
N LEU A 291 9.88 13.75 0.71
CA LEU A 291 8.91 13.84 -0.39
C LEU A 291 9.29 12.93 -1.57
N ARG A 292 10.57 12.86 -1.93
CA ARG A 292 11.03 12.13 -3.12
C ARG A 292 11.35 10.66 -2.86
N VAL A 293 11.77 10.29 -1.64
CA VAL A 293 12.07 8.90 -1.27
C VAL A 293 10.94 8.32 -0.42
N TRP A 294 10.81 8.70 0.85
CA TRP A 294 9.92 7.96 1.77
C TRP A 294 8.44 8.04 1.43
N VAL A 295 7.91 9.20 1.06
CA VAL A 295 6.49 9.32 0.63
C VAL A 295 6.22 8.45 -0.59
N HIS A 296 7.17 8.37 -1.54
CA HIS A 296 7.03 7.51 -2.70
C HIS A 296 7.03 6.03 -2.31
N LEU A 297 7.96 5.60 -1.44
CA LEU A 297 8.05 4.21 -0.99
C LEU A 297 6.84 3.79 -0.16
N ILE A 298 6.33 4.66 0.73
CA ILE A 298 5.13 4.40 1.54
C ILE A 298 3.89 4.23 0.66
N LYS A 299 3.77 5.01 -0.41
CA LYS A 299 2.63 4.93 -1.33
C LYS A 299 2.73 3.76 -2.32
N ASN A 300 3.92 3.18 -2.48
CA ASN A 300 4.18 2.09 -3.43
C ASN A 300 4.84 0.91 -2.70
N PRO A 301 4.09 0.20 -1.83
CA PRO A 301 4.65 -0.84 -0.96
C PRO A 301 5.39 -1.94 -1.72
N LYS A 302 4.96 -2.28 -2.93
CA LYS A 302 5.59 -3.31 -3.79
C LYS A 302 7.05 -3.02 -4.17
N ILE A 303 7.51 -1.77 -4.05
CA ILE A 303 8.91 -1.44 -4.29
C ILE A 303 9.82 -2.11 -3.27
N LEU A 304 9.37 -2.21 -2.00
CA LEU A 304 10.17 -2.76 -0.90
C LEU A 304 9.64 -4.10 -0.37
N LEU A 305 8.35 -4.38 -0.58
CA LEU A 305 7.65 -5.48 0.08
C LEU A 305 7.06 -6.45 -0.95
N ASP A 306 7.23 -7.75 -0.68
CA ASP A 306 6.51 -8.80 -1.41
C ASP A 306 5.07 -8.94 -0.87
N VAL A 307 4.18 -8.07 -1.36
CA VAL A 307 2.77 -7.99 -0.94
C VAL A 307 1.81 -7.82 -2.13
N SER A 308 0.56 -8.25 -1.94
CA SER A 308 -0.54 -7.99 -2.87
C SER A 308 -0.84 -6.50 -2.96
N GLU A 309 -1.24 -6.02 -4.13
CA GLU A 309 -1.89 -4.72 -4.25
C GLU A 309 -3.23 -4.73 -3.51
N SER A 310 -3.51 -3.68 -2.73
CA SER A 310 -4.74 -3.59 -1.97
C SER A 310 -5.21 -2.14 -1.92
N ILE A 311 -6.26 -1.86 -2.70
CA ILE A 311 -6.86 -0.52 -2.82
C ILE A 311 -7.37 0.03 -1.48
N SER A 312 -7.69 -0.84 -0.52
CA SER A 312 -8.15 -0.45 0.82
C SER A 312 -7.01 0.11 1.68
N GLN A 313 -5.75 -0.21 1.36
CA GLN A 313 -4.59 0.26 2.13
C GLN A 313 -4.08 1.63 1.69
N ASP A 314 -4.36 2.05 0.46
CA ASP A 314 -3.91 3.34 -0.09
C ASP A 314 -4.26 4.52 0.81
N GLY A 315 -5.47 4.51 1.40
CA GLY A 315 -5.92 5.53 2.33
C GLY A 315 -5.10 5.57 3.61
N ASN A 316 -4.83 4.42 4.21
CA ASN A 316 -4.05 4.30 5.45
C ASN A 316 -2.60 4.72 5.22
N LEU A 317 -1.98 4.22 4.15
CA LEU A 317 -0.60 4.57 3.76
C LEU A 317 -0.46 6.05 3.43
N SER A 318 -1.46 6.66 2.79
CA SER A 318 -1.46 8.10 2.51
C SER A 318 -1.52 8.93 3.79
N VAL A 319 -2.24 8.48 4.83
CA VAL A 319 -2.25 9.16 6.13
C VAL A 319 -0.86 9.09 6.78
N VAL A 320 -0.20 7.92 6.79
CA VAL A 320 1.16 7.79 7.33
C VAL A 320 2.15 8.66 6.56
N ALA A 321 2.09 8.66 5.23
CA ALA A 321 2.93 9.52 4.40
C ALA A 321 2.71 11.01 4.71
N GLN A 322 1.46 11.44 4.89
CA GLN A 322 1.15 12.82 5.27
C GLN A 322 1.64 13.17 6.68
N THR A 323 1.46 12.28 7.65
CA THR A 323 1.98 12.47 9.01
C THR A 323 3.50 12.60 9.00
N LEU A 324 4.21 11.79 8.21
CA LEU A 324 5.66 11.90 8.04
C LEU A 324 6.05 13.25 7.41
N MET A 325 5.35 13.70 6.37
CA MET A 325 5.58 15.03 5.80
C MET A 325 5.38 16.15 6.83
N ASP A 326 4.32 16.05 7.64
CA ASP A 326 4.00 17.05 8.66
C ASP A 326 5.04 17.07 9.81
N CYS A 327 5.72 15.95 10.08
CA CYS A 327 6.86 15.89 11.00
C CYS A 327 8.09 16.66 10.50
N PHE A 328 8.26 16.81 9.18
CA PHE A 328 9.41 17.49 8.56
C PHE A 328 9.08 18.90 8.06
N SER A 329 7.86 19.39 8.32
CA SER A 329 7.44 20.74 7.97
C SER A 329 7.83 21.76 9.05
N PHE A 330 8.25 22.95 8.61
CA PHE A 330 8.47 24.12 9.48
C PHE A 330 7.18 24.87 9.83
N SER A 331 6.10 24.65 9.08
CA SER A 331 4.82 25.33 9.33
C SER A 331 4.20 24.80 10.62
N GLU A 332 4.09 25.65 11.64
CA GLU A 332 3.23 25.35 12.79
C GLU A 332 1.78 25.22 12.30
N GLN A 333 1.17 24.08 12.61
CA GLN A 333 -0.18 23.79 12.17
C GLN A 333 -1.17 24.31 13.21
N ILE A 334 -1.95 25.34 12.84
CA ILE A 334 -3.13 25.74 13.61
C ILE A 334 -4.20 24.68 13.38
N LEU A 335 -4.48 23.89 14.42
CA LEU A 335 -5.50 22.86 14.39
C LEU A 335 -6.83 23.45 14.84
N GLY A 336 -7.87 23.23 14.04
CA GLY A 336 -9.23 23.66 14.33
C GLY A 336 -10.26 22.67 13.79
N ALA A 337 -11.54 23.00 13.96
CA ALA A 337 -12.65 22.14 13.55
C ALA A 337 -12.68 21.82 12.04
N HIS A 338 -12.02 22.64 11.21
CA HIS A 338 -11.94 22.46 9.75
C HIS A 338 -10.64 21.77 9.31
N SER A 339 -9.74 21.42 10.23
CA SER A 339 -8.53 20.68 9.89
C SER A 339 -8.89 19.26 9.43
N PRO A 340 -8.17 18.69 8.45
CA PRO A 340 -8.37 17.30 8.04
C PRO A 340 -8.30 16.35 9.25
N SER A 341 -9.23 15.40 9.33
CA SER A 341 -9.32 14.48 10.47
C SER A 341 -8.03 13.71 10.73
N SER A 342 -7.29 13.32 9.69
CA SER A 342 -5.97 12.70 9.85
C SER A 342 -4.97 13.59 10.60
N ARG A 343 -4.98 14.90 10.37
CA ARG A 343 -4.09 15.83 11.10
C ARG A 343 -4.48 15.95 12.56
N LEU A 344 -5.78 16.02 12.86
CA LEU A 344 -6.27 16.01 14.25
C LEU A 344 -5.91 14.70 14.95
N LEU A 345 -6.08 13.57 14.26
CA LEU A 345 -5.76 12.24 14.78
C LEU A 345 -4.27 12.10 15.13
N PHE A 346 -3.36 12.66 14.34
CA PHE A 346 -1.91 12.48 14.50
C PHE A 346 -1.18 13.71 15.09
N ALA A 347 -1.93 14.70 15.59
CA ALA A 347 -1.38 15.97 16.08
C ALA A 347 -0.34 15.79 17.20
N LYS A 348 -0.62 14.90 18.16
CA LYS A 348 0.25 14.62 19.31
C LYS A 348 1.56 13.99 18.86
N GLU A 349 1.49 13.05 17.92
CA GLU A 349 2.64 12.35 17.37
C GLU A 349 3.53 13.32 16.59
N VAL A 350 2.94 14.15 15.73
CA VAL A 350 3.68 15.16 14.97
C VAL A 350 4.38 16.15 15.91
N ALA A 351 3.70 16.63 16.96
CA ALA A 351 4.30 17.53 17.94
C ALA A 351 5.52 16.91 18.65
N ARG A 352 5.47 15.60 18.96
CA ARG A 352 6.57 14.86 19.58
C ARG A 352 7.74 14.61 18.62
N LEU A 353 7.45 14.29 17.36
CA LEU A 353 8.45 13.85 16.38
C LEU A 353 9.13 15.00 15.63
N ARG A 354 8.49 16.17 15.51
CA ARG A 354 9.05 17.34 14.80
C ARG A 354 10.37 17.85 15.38
N PRO A 355 10.59 17.91 16.71
CA PRO A 355 11.91 18.24 17.24
C PRO A 355 12.98 17.21 16.85
N LEU A 356 12.63 15.92 16.79
CA LEU A 356 13.53 14.84 16.42
C LEU A 356 13.88 14.87 14.92
N SER A 357 12.92 15.20 14.05
CA SER A 357 13.18 15.37 12.61
C SER A 357 14.14 16.52 12.33
N SER A 358 14.03 17.61 13.08
CA SER A 358 14.96 18.74 12.99
C SER A 358 16.36 18.39 13.49
N ASP A 359 16.43 17.55 14.52
CA ASP A 359 17.71 17.08 15.07
C ASP A 359 18.42 16.05 14.19
N LEU A 360 17.68 15.25 13.40
CA LEU A 360 18.24 14.29 12.45
C LEU A 360 19.27 14.93 11.50
N PHE A 361 18.90 16.02 10.84
CA PHE A 361 19.80 16.70 9.90
C PHE A 361 21.04 17.28 10.60
N ARG A 362 20.89 17.74 11.85
CA ARG A 362 22.00 18.20 12.68
C ARG A 362 22.95 17.05 13.03
N LYS A 363 22.41 15.89 13.40
CA LYS A 363 23.21 14.69 13.73
C LYS A 363 23.98 14.17 12.52
N ILE A 364 23.33 14.07 11.36
CA ILE A 364 24.01 13.68 10.12
C ILE A 364 25.11 14.68 9.78
N ARG A 365 24.84 15.98 9.83
CA ARG A 365 25.85 17.02 9.54
C ARG A 365 27.09 16.91 10.44
N ARG A 366 26.93 16.51 11.70
CA ARG A 366 28.03 16.32 12.68
C ARG A 366 28.90 15.09 12.42
N GLN A 367 28.50 14.16 11.56
CA GLN A 367 29.36 13.05 11.19
C GLN A 367 30.63 13.57 10.49
N PRO A 368 31.74 12.81 10.54
CA PRO A 368 32.94 13.14 9.79
C PRO A 368 32.65 13.36 8.31
N SER A 369 33.41 14.25 7.67
CA SER A 369 33.35 14.44 6.22
C SER A 369 33.70 13.14 5.51
N VAL A 370 32.93 12.81 4.48
CA VAL A 370 33.14 11.61 3.67
C VAL A 370 34.16 11.95 2.58
N THR A 371 35.26 11.21 2.50
CA THR A 371 36.24 11.40 1.42
C THR A 371 35.68 10.86 0.10
N ASP A 372 36.19 11.39 -1.02
CA ASP A 372 35.72 10.94 -2.33
C ASP A 372 36.08 9.46 -2.57
N GLU A 373 37.20 8.97 -2.03
CA GLU A 373 37.57 7.54 -2.10
C GLU A 373 36.53 6.66 -1.40
N ALA A 374 36.15 6.99 -0.16
CA ALA A 374 35.17 6.24 0.61
C ALA A 374 33.78 6.28 -0.06
N PHE A 375 33.42 7.41 -0.67
CA PHE A 375 32.17 7.52 -1.41
C PHE A 375 32.16 6.65 -2.68
N ILE A 376 33.26 6.65 -3.45
CA ILE A 376 33.41 5.83 -4.65
C ILE A 376 33.39 4.34 -4.30
N GLU A 377 34.05 3.94 -3.21
CA GLU A 377 34.05 2.55 -2.72
C GLU A 377 32.62 2.05 -2.46
N ILE A 378 31.82 2.81 -1.73
CA ILE A 378 30.42 2.45 -1.44
C ILE A 378 29.58 2.37 -2.73
N LEU A 379 29.79 3.27 -3.69
CA LEU A 379 29.07 3.21 -4.96
C LEU A 379 29.47 1.98 -5.79
N ASN A 380 30.74 1.58 -5.74
CA ASN A 380 31.20 0.35 -6.39
C ASN A 380 30.59 -0.89 -5.72
N ASP A 381 30.49 -0.92 -4.40
CA ASP A 381 29.83 -2.01 -3.67
C ASP A 381 28.36 -2.15 -4.08
N VAL A 382 27.62 -1.02 -4.10
CA VAL A 382 26.23 -0.99 -4.58
C VAL A 382 26.14 -1.50 -6.02
N ALA A 383 27.05 -1.07 -6.90
CA ALA A 383 27.06 -1.50 -8.30
C ALA A 383 27.35 -3.00 -8.46
N ASN A 384 28.30 -3.54 -7.69
CA ASN A 384 28.67 -4.95 -7.70
C ASN A 384 27.51 -5.84 -7.23
N CYS A 385 26.86 -5.48 -6.12
CA CYS A 385 25.67 -6.17 -5.63
C CYS A 385 24.56 -6.25 -6.70
N LEU A 386 24.32 -5.16 -7.43
CA LEU A 386 23.34 -5.13 -8.52
C LEU A 386 23.74 -6.02 -9.71
N CYS A 387 25.03 -6.05 -10.07
CA CYS A 387 25.55 -6.92 -11.12
C CYS A 387 25.41 -8.41 -10.78
N GLU A 388 25.60 -8.79 -9.52
CA GLU A 388 25.40 -10.16 -9.05
C GLU A 388 23.92 -10.57 -9.06
N CYS A 389 23.02 -9.67 -8.63
CA CYS A 389 21.58 -9.90 -8.68
C CYS A 389 21.07 -10.09 -10.11
N THR A 390 21.57 -9.29 -11.07
CA THR A 390 21.19 -9.40 -12.48
C THR A 390 21.76 -10.65 -13.14
N ARG A 391 22.99 -11.06 -12.82
CA ARG A 391 23.60 -12.31 -13.32
C ARG A 391 22.92 -13.57 -12.77
N SER A 392 22.47 -13.55 -11.51
CA SER A 392 21.76 -14.68 -10.89
C SER A 392 20.38 -14.92 -11.52
N ASN A 393 19.75 -13.87 -12.07
CA ASN A 393 18.51 -13.95 -12.85
C ASN A 393 18.73 -14.26 -14.35
N CYS A 394 19.97 -14.43 -14.83
CA CYS A 394 20.25 -14.71 -16.25
C CYS A 394 19.89 -16.14 -16.71
N GLY A 395 19.43 -17.02 -15.83
CA GLY A 395 18.75 -18.27 -16.24
C GLY A 395 17.44 -17.99 -17.00
N ALA A 396 16.82 -16.83 -16.78
CA ALA A 396 15.56 -16.43 -17.41
C ALA A 396 15.72 -15.43 -18.58
N LEU A 397 16.95 -14.98 -18.89
CA LEU A 397 17.22 -13.94 -19.90
C LEU A 397 17.69 -14.49 -21.27
N ARG A 398 17.63 -15.81 -21.51
CA ARG A 398 17.91 -16.36 -22.86
C ARG A 398 16.88 -15.97 -23.92
N THR A 399 15.74 -15.37 -23.55
CA THR A 399 14.73 -14.85 -24.48
C THR A 399 14.80 -13.32 -24.70
N ALA A 400 15.63 -12.58 -23.97
CA ALA A 400 15.81 -11.13 -24.16
C ALA A 400 17.01 -10.76 -25.05
N HIS A 401 17.81 -11.74 -25.48
CA HIS A 401 19.04 -11.51 -26.25
C HIS A 401 18.83 -11.19 -27.75
N MET A 402 17.58 -11.03 -28.19
CA MET A 402 17.25 -10.53 -29.54
C MET A 402 16.89 -9.04 -29.61
N GLY A 403 16.75 -8.33 -28.47
CA GLY A 403 16.36 -6.91 -28.45
C GLY A 403 17.52 -5.90 -28.37
N SER A 404 18.74 -6.34 -28.07
CA SER A 404 19.84 -5.46 -27.62
C SER A 404 20.73 -4.89 -28.73
N ARG A 405 20.39 -5.05 -30.02
CA ARG A 405 21.20 -4.55 -31.15
C ARG A 405 20.83 -3.15 -31.67
N LYS A 406 20.04 -2.35 -30.94
CA LYS A 406 19.56 -1.05 -31.46
C LYS A 406 19.97 0.23 -30.70
N TRP A 407 20.86 0.16 -29.71
CA TRP A 407 21.31 1.36 -28.98
C TRP A 407 22.83 1.58 -29.00
N CYS A 408 23.50 1.13 -30.06
CA CYS A 408 24.90 1.45 -30.33
C CYS A 408 25.05 1.93 -31.77
N SER A 409 24.30 2.98 -32.13
CA SER A 409 24.53 3.79 -33.33
C SER A 409 23.70 5.05 -33.21
N SER A 410 24.29 6.09 -32.63
CA SER A 410 24.27 7.46 -33.15
C SER A 410 24.82 8.41 -32.09
N CYS A 411 25.83 9.17 -32.51
CA CYS A 411 26.19 10.46 -31.96
C CYS A 411 24.99 11.39 -31.79
#